data_AF-A0A7S0G9J6-F1
#
_entry.id   AF-A0A7S0G9J6-F1
#
_cell.length_a   1.000
_cell.length_b   1.000
_cell.length_c   1.000
_cell.angle_alpha   90.00
_cell.angle_beta   90.00
_cell.angle_gamma   90.00
#
_symmetry.space_group_name_H-M   'P 1'
#
loop_
_entity.id
_entity.type
_entity.pdbx_description
1 polymer ?
#
loop_
_entity_poly.entity_id
_entity_poly.type
_entity_poly.pdbx_seq_one_letter_code
_entity_poly.pdbx_strand_id
1 'polypeptide(L)'
;MSIEDEDNYDEDEDEVDLSSLGDWRKFRMNLAETGAETSPSSSTESVSSQPKSVSKRNEALLTSQNSKLAREYLSGVWAHAVPVPEVGGLVCRMPLEVEIYRDEKSEIGKKLRDRVGLDESLDDEEESPDNSSNDMGAFYPVEEESDEKSAPSQPNLSFSALGAKTAFWYRGAEGVVRSEMDEITKLAGENNQIDASKLSRSTLEFLERYLESQRTWQEVCLVVENDEKGTTSTVAINRPMATSINEDISRLVLYGSAGFSNVKGSSDQLSSFLKAFRDECAIYVGGPDCQAEPALLIHGIRDLEGAEELSPGTEIFKGGLSAAINGILDGKYKPLEFRFFVGKNEYKQFALGRKVNLGKYQPIACARTLALKQCIGLPKPLYHEVLELCGGELKEISSLEIMKRNDLKED
;
A
#
# COMPACT_ATOMS: atom_id res chain seq x y z
N MET A 1 -68.32 1.68 5.78
CA MET A 1 -67.37 1.30 6.85
C MET A 1 -66.02 1.69 6.31
N SER A 2 -65.57 2.85 6.75
CA SER A 2 -64.37 3.55 6.29
C SER A 2 -63.19 3.04 7.10
N ILE A 3 -62.09 2.69 6.44
CA ILE A 3 -60.80 2.46 7.10
C ILE A 3 -59.81 3.29 6.30
N GLU A 4 -59.48 4.44 6.89
CA GLU A 4 -58.36 5.31 6.58
C GLU A 4 -57.21 4.79 7.45
N ASP A 5 -56.12 4.34 6.83
CA ASP A 5 -54.85 4.09 7.50
C ASP A 5 -53.75 4.71 6.62
N GLU A 6 -53.50 6.01 6.86
CA GLU A 6 -52.34 6.76 6.37
C GLU A 6 -51.21 6.61 7.40
N ASP A 7 -50.31 5.66 7.18
CA ASP A 7 -49.06 5.56 7.95
C ASP A 7 -48.00 6.48 7.31
N ASN A 8 -47.93 7.71 7.81
CA ASN A 8 -46.85 8.66 7.55
C ASN A 8 -45.64 8.31 8.43
N TYR A 9 -44.73 7.48 7.92
CA TYR A 9 -43.41 7.30 8.53
C TYR A 9 -42.51 8.46 8.09
N ASP A 10 -42.42 9.48 8.95
CA ASP A 10 -41.38 10.51 8.86
C ASP A 10 -40.03 9.83 9.19
N GLU A 11 -39.33 9.37 8.15
CA GLU A 11 -37.92 8.98 8.21
C GLU A 11 -37.08 10.25 8.35
N ASP A 12 -36.99 10.77 9.58
CA ASP A 12 -35.93 11.67 9.99
C ASP A 12 -34.61 10.87 10.02
N GLU A 13 -34.04 10.62 8.85
CA GLU A 13 -32.64 10.21 8.73
C GLU A 13 -31.78 11.37 9.25
N ASP A 14 -31.36 11.27 10.51
CA ASP A 14 -30.32 12.10 11.11
C ASP A 14 -29.02 11.97 10.28
N GLU A 15 -28.93 12.75 9.20
CA GLU A 15 -27.75 12.86 8.36
C GLU A 15 -26.60 13.40 9.22
N VAL A 16 -25.73 12.50 9.66
CA VAL A 16 -24.57 12.83 10.50
C VAL A 16 -23.68 13.79 9.73
N ASP A 17 -23.61 15.04 10.20
CA ASP A 17 -22.73 16.05 9.63
C ASP A 17 -21.26 15.63 9.77
N LEU A 18 -20.73 15.05 8.69
CA LEU A 18 -19.35 14.59 8.58
C LEU A 18 -18.33 15.74 8.77
N SER A 19 -18.73 16.99 8.57
CA SER A 19 -17.86 18.15 8.82
C SER A 19 -17.74 18.53 10.30
N SER A 20 -18.70 18.08 11.13
CA SER A 20 -18.74 18.30 12.59
C SER A 20 -17.85 17.34 13.37
N LEU A 21 -17.46 16.20 12.79
CA LEU A 21 -16.65 15.16 13.45
C LEU A 21 -15.19 15.55 13.73
N GLY A 22 -14.80 16.80 13.42
CA GLY A 22 -13.45 17.31 13.67
C GLY A 22 -12.38 16.66 12.78
N ASP A 23 -11.12 17.05 12.99
CA ASP A 23 -9.99 16.47 12.26
C ASP A 23 -9.73 15.05 12.77
N TRP A 24 -10.41 14.11 12.15
CA TRP A 24 -10.39 12.70 12.51
C TRP A 24 -8.98 12.07 12.40
N ARG A 25 -8.09 12.68 11.60
CA ARG A 25 -6.67 12.27 11.53
C ARG A 25 -5.91 12.71 12.77
N LYS A 26 -6.15 13.92 13.26
CA LYS A 26 -5.64 14.34 14.58
C LYS A 26 -6.16 13.42 15.67
N PHE A 27 -7.42 12.97 15.59
CA PHE A 27 -7.94 11.97 16.52
C PHE A 27 -7.13 10.67 16.45
N ARG A 28 -6.90 10.09 15.27
CA ARG A 28 -6.08 8.86 15.12
C ARG A 28 -4.63 9.05 15.57
N MET A 29 -4.03 10.20 15.24
CA MET A 29 -2.67 10.54 15.68
C MET A 29 -2.61 10.61 17.21
N ASN A 30 -3.56 11.30 17.85
CA ASN A 30 -3.64 11.36 19.30
C ASN A 30 -3.87 9.97 19.91
N LEU A 31 -4.65 9.11 19.27
CA LEU A 31 -4.92 7.74 19.74
C LEU A 31 -3.67 6.86 19.68
N ALA A 32 -2.84 7.03 18.63
CA ALA A 32 -1.54 6.38 18.51
C ALA A 32 -0.54 6.89 19.55
N GLU A 33 -0.56 8.19 19.85
CA GLU A 33 0.34 8.82 20.85
C GLU A 33 -0.08 8.53 22.29
N THR A 34 -1.37 8.53 22.58
CA THR A 34 -1.91 8.33 23.94
C THR A 34 -2.08 6.87 24.30
N GLY A 35 -2.03 5.95 23.33
CA GLY A 35 -2.16 4.50 23.53
C GLY A 35 -3.42 4.18 24.33
N ALA A 36 -4.57 4.13 23.66
CA ALA A 36 -5.88 3.97 24.27
C ALA A 36 -5.89 3.06 25.53
N GLU A 37 -5.85 3.67 26.72
CA GLU A 37 -6.18 3.01 27.98
C GLU A 37 -7.71 2.85 28.04
N THR A 38 -8.24 1.87 27.31
CA THR A 38 -9.64 1.47 27.43
C THR A 38 -9.84 0.71 28.74
N SER A 39 -10.23 1.43 29.81
CA SER A 39 -10.83 0.93 31.06
C SER A 39 -10.09 -0.17 31.87
N PRO A 40 -10.14 -0.14 33.22
CA PRO A 40 -9.42 -1.09 34.06
C PRO A 40 -10.20 -2.41 34.18
N SER A 41 -10.07 -3.30 33.20
CA SER A 41 -10.40 -4.72 33.37
C SER A 41 -9.17 -5.57 33.06
N SER A 42 -8.80 -6.38 34.05
CA SER A 42 -7.53 -7.08 34.18
C SER A 42 -7.21 -8.05 33.04
N SER A 43 -6.22 -7.70 32.23
CA SER A 43 -5.22 -8.62 31.71
C SER A 43 -3.97 -7.82 31.33
N THR A 44 -2.87 -8.11 32.03
CA THR A 44 -1.53 -7.60 31.73
C THR A 44 -1.04 -8.19 30.41
N GLU A 45 -1.56 -7.69 29.30
CA GLU A 45 -0.92 -7.84 27.99
C GLU A 45 -0.09 -6.58 27.72
N SER A 46 1.19 -6.79 27.42
CA SER A 46 2.14 -5.75 27.12
C SER A 46 1.64 -4.90 25.94
N VAL A 47 1.23 -3.66 26.21
CA VAL A 47 0.96 -2.65 25.19
C VAL A 47 2.22 -2.54 24.34
N SER A 48 2.22 -3.17 23.17
CA SER A 48 3.37 -3.16 22.27
C SER A 48 3.51 -1.75 21.75
N SER A 49 4.48 -1.00 22.28
CA SER A 49 4.80 0.33 21.78
C SER A 49 5.06 0.24 20.29
N GLN A 50 4.28 0.95 19.47
CA GLN A 50 4.50 0.95 18.02
C GLN A 50 5.96 1.32 17.72
N PRO A 51 6.58 0.69 16.70
CA PRO A 51 7.95 1.02 16.34
C PRO A 51 8.02 2.48 15.91
N LYS A 52 8.74 3.29 16.69
CA LYS A 52 8.99 4.72 16.40
C LYS A 52 9.89 4.93 15.17
N SER A 53 10.49 3.85 14.67
CA SER A 53 11.44 3.80 13.55
C SER A 53 11.47 2.38 12.99
N VAL A 54 11.52 2.26 11.66
CA VAL A 54 11.62 0.96 10.96
C VAL A 54 12.89 0.82 10.10
N SER A 55 13.63 1.91 9.86
CA SER A 55 14.94 1.87 9.19
C SER A 55 15.76 3.14 9.45
N LYS A 56 16.85 3.01 10.23
CA LYS A 56 17.79 4.10 10.50
C LYS A 56 18.46 4.64 9.24
N ARG A 57 18.72 3.76 8.26
CA ARG A 57 19.33 4.17 6.99
C ARG A 57 18.35 5.00 6.15
N ASN A 58 17.07 4.63 6.14
CA ASN A 58 16.04 5.44 5.48
C ASN A 58 15.89 6.82 6.16
N GLU A 59 16.00 6.89 7.49
CA GLU A 59 15.95 8.15 8.25
C GLU A 59 17.13 9.07 7.94
N ALA A 60 18.34 8.51 7.86
CA ALA A 60 19.53 9.26 7.48
C ALA A 60 19.39 9.85 6.07
N LEU A 61 18.89 9.05 5.12
CA LEU A 61 18.65 9.51 3.76
C LEU A 61 17.56 10.59 3.73
N LEU A 62 16.44 10.38 4.42
CA LEU A 62 15.37 11.38 4.53
C LEU A 62 15.89 12.70 5.12
N THR A 63 16.77 12.64 6.11
CA THR A 63 17.41 13.83 6.71
C THR A 63 18.24 14.60 5.70
N SER A 64 18.99 13.91 4.84
CA SER A 64 19.77 14.56 3.77
C SER A 64 18.89 15.17 2.66
N GLN A 65 17.79 14.50 2.30
CA GLN A 65 16.89 14.94 1.22
C GLN A 65 15.97 16.07 1.68
N ASN A 66 15.39 15.96 2.86
CA ASN A 66 14.43 16.91 3.41
C ASN A 66 14.46 16.90 4.96
N SER A 67 15.29 17.77 5.54
CA SER A 67 15.47 17.86 6.99
C SER A 67 14.21 18.33 7.75
N LYS A 68 13.30 19.07 7.11
CA LYS A 68 12.03 19.47 7.73
C LYS A 68 11.11 18.26 7.87
N LEU A 69 10.89 17.53 6.78
CA LEU A 69 10.08 16.32 6.77
C LEU A 69 10.69 15.22 7.65
N ALA A 70 12.02 15.11 7.72
CA ALA A 70 12.72 14.17 8.59
C ALA A 70 12.44 14.43 10.08
N ARG A 71 12.42 15.70 10.52
CA ARG A 71 12.09 16.04 11.91
C ARG A 71 10.67 15.61 12.27
N GLU A 72 9.71 15.88 11.37
CA GLU A 72 8.31 15.47 11.54
C GLU A 72 8.17 13.93 11.56
N TYR A 73 8.92 13.24 10.69
CA TYR A 73 8.94 11.77 10.65
C TYR A 73 9.45 11.19 11.98
N LEU A 74 10.58 11.69 12.48
CA LEU A 74 11.19 11.22 13.72
C LEU A 74 10.37 11.56 14.97
N SER A 75 9.52 12.60 14.91
CA SER A 75 8.67 12.96 16.05
C SER A 75 7.42 12.09 16.19
N GLY A 76 6.91 11.49 15.12
CA GLY A 76 5.61 10.81 15.19
C GLY A 76 5.15 10.18 13.86
N VAL A 77 6.01 9.41 13.20
CA VAL A 77 5.55 8.58 12.07
C VAL A 77 4.59 7.49 12.57
N TRP A 78 3.49 7.30 11.83
CA TRP A 78 2.51 6.25 12.11
C TRP A 78 1.88 5.74 10.81
N ALA A 79 1.41 4.50 10.84
CA ALA A 79 0.58 3.89 9.80
C ALA A 79 -0.32 2.81 10.41
N HIS A 80 -1.54 2.67 9.92
CA HIS A 80 -2.48 1.62 10.32
C HIS A 80 -3.32 1.15 9.15
N ALA A 81 -3.60 -0.14 9.10
CA ALA A 81 -4.55 -0.71 8.15
C ALA A 81 -5.96 -0.15 8.41
N VAL A 82 -6.69 0.15 7.34
CA VAL A 82 -8.07 0.62 7.39
C VAL A 82 -8.93 -0.15 6.38
N PRO A 83 -10.26 -0.24 6.58
CA PRO A 83 -11.11 -1.04 5.72
C PRO A 83 -11.34 -0.42 4.33
N VAL A 84 -11.23 0.91 4.21
CA VAL A 84 -11.57 1.65 2.99
C VAL A 84 -10.47 2.65 2.60
N PRO A 85 -10.20 2.86 1.29
CA PRO A 85 -9.29 3.89 0.83
C PRO A 85 -9.78 5.30 1.20
N GLU A 86 -8.87 6.12 1.74
CA GLU A 86 -9.14 7.49 2.18
C GLU A 86 -8.21 8.46 1.44
N VAL A 87 -8.72 9.62 1.00
CA VAL A 87 -7.91 10.64 0.32
C VAL A 87 -6.78 11.13 1.22
N GLY A 88 -5.54 11.14 0.72
CA GLY A 88 -4.33 11.42 1.48
C GLY A 88 -3.81 10.24 2.32
N GLY A 89 -4.48 9.08 2.27
CA GLY A 89 -3.98 7.80 2.77
C GLY A 89 -3.29 6.99 1.67
N LEU A 90 -2.80 5.81 2.01
CA LEU A 90 -2.11 4.90 1.10
C LEU A 90 -2.98 3.69 0.76
N VAL A 91 -2.72 3.09 -0.39
CA VAL A 91 -3.10 1.71 -0.70
C VAL A 91 -1.84 0.94 -1.09
N CYS A 92 -1.61 -0.20 -0.44
CA CYS A 92 -0.46 -1.07 -0.72
C CYS A 92 -0.92 -2.29 -1.50
N ARG A 93 -0.24 -2.62 -2.60
CA ARG A 93 -0.47 -3.87 -3.35
C ARG A 93 -0.03 -5.05 -2.48
N MET A 94 -0.97 -5.95 -2.18
CA MET A 94 -0.65 -7.18 -1.46
C MET A 94 -0.02 -8.23 -2.38
N PRO A 95 0.86 -9.11 -1.88
CA PRO A 95 1.39 -10.23 -2.65
C PRO A 95 0.27 -11.15 -3.12
N LEU A 96 0.51 -11.92 -4.19
CA LEU A 96 -0.49 -12.82 -4.75
C LEU A 96 -0.92 -13.88 -3.72
N GLU A 97 -0.02 -14.30 -2.84
CA GLU A 97 -0.26 -15.25 -1.76
C GLU A 97 -1.32 -14.75 -0.78
N VAL A 98 -1.28 -13.46 -0.43
CA VAL A 98 -2.31 -12.82 0.42
C VAL A 98 -3.63 -12.74 -0.33
N GLU A 99 -3.59 -12.44 -1.62
CA GLU A 99 -4.78 -12.35 -2.46
C GLU A 99 -5.48 -13.72 -2.57
N ILE A 100 -4.73 -14.81 -2.75
CA ILE A 100 -5.25 -16.18 -2.78
C ILE A 100 -5.83 -16.56 -1.41
N TYR A 101 -5.14 -16.21 -0.33
CA TYR A 101 -5.60 -16.48 1.03
C TYR A 101 -6.93 -15.77 1.36
N ARG A 102 -7.04 -14.47 1.01
CA ARG A 102 -8.22 -13.65 1.29
C ARG A 102 -9.39 -13.89 0.33
N ASP A 103 -9.11 -14.31 -0.91
CA ASP A 103 -10.13 -14.63 -1.90
C ASP A 103 -10.62 -16.08 -1.78
N GLU A 104 -11.28 -16.34 -0.66
CA GLU A 104 -11.69 -17.68 -0.26
C GLU A 104 -12.65 -18.35 -1.26
N LYS A 105 -13.43 -17.55 -1.99
CA LYS A 105 -14.47 -18.07 -2.90
C LYS A 105 -13.90 -18.52 -4.24
N SER A 106 -12.72 -18.06 -4.59
CA SER A 106 -12.05 -18.45 -5.84
C SER A 106 -11.62 -19.93 -5.83
N GLU A 107 -11.54 -20.52 -7.02
CA GLU A 107 -11.05 -21.91 -7.17
C GLU A 107 -9.63 -22.07 -6.61
N ILE A 108 -8.79 -21.05 -6.74
CA ILE A 108 -7.43 -21.06 -6.20
C ILE A 108 -7.40 -20.94 -4.67
N GLY A 109 -8.32 -20.16 -4.09
CA GLY A 109 -8.51 -20.05 -2.64
C GLY A 109 -9.01 -21.36 -2.02
N LYS A 110 -9.92 -22.07 -2.70
CA LYS A 110 -10.34 -23.44 -2.31
C LYS A 110 -9.17 -24.42 -2.32
N LYS A 111 -8.38 -24.44 -3.42
CA LYS A 111 -7.16 -25.26 -3.51
C LYS A 111 -6.19 -24.99 -2.37
N LEU A 112 -6.07 -23.73 -1.93
CA LEU A 112 -5.28 -23.39 -0.76
C LEU A 112 -5.86 -24.02 0.50
N ARG A 113 -7.15 -23.82 0.82
CA ARG A 113 -7.76 -24.40 2.03
C ARG A 113 -7.62 -25.91 2.11
N ASP A 114 -7.87 -26.61 0.99
CA ASP A 114 -7.69 -28.05 0.88
C ASP A 114 -6.24 -28.45 1.20
N ARG A 115 -5.26 -27.67 0.73
CA ARG A 115 -3.83 -27.94 0.93
C ARG A 115 -3.36 -27.69 2.36
N VAL A 116 -3.84 -26.62 2.99
CA VAL A 116 -3.42 -26.26 4.36
C VAL A 116 -4.29 -26.91 5.43
N GLY A 117 -5.32 -27.67 5.05
CA GLY A 117 -6.24 -28.32 5.99
C GLY A 117 -7.06 -27.30 6.78
N LEU A 118 -7.35 -26.13 6.20
CA LEU A 118 -8.19 -25.10 6.81
C LEU A 118 -9.69 -25.40 6.63
N ASP A 119 -10.08 -26.67 6.62
CA ASP A 119 -11.46 -27.05 6.37
C ASP A 119 -12.33 -26.61 7.56
N GLU A 120 -13.13 -25.57 7.35
CA GLU A 120 -14.03 -24.92 8.32
C GLU A 120 -15.24 -25.81 8.64
N SER A 121 -15.00 -27.00 9.18
CA SER A 121 -16.06 -27.78 9.84
C SER A 121 -16.33 -27.29 11.27
N LEU A 122 -16.16 -25.99 11.54
CA LEU A 122 -16.29 -25.39 12.87
C LEU A 122 -17.54 -24.52 13.07
N ASP A 123 -18.49 -24.50 12.13
CA ASP A 123 -19.77 -23.83 12.34
C ASP A 123 -20.95 -24.83 12.20
N ASP A 124 -21.78 -24.84 13.24
CA ASP A 124 -23.08 -25.52 13.43
C ASP A 124 -23.14 -26.83 14.24
N GLU A 125 -22.46 -26.93 15.39
CA GLU A 125 -23.04 -27.67 16.53
C GLU A 125 -23.06 -26.81 17.80
N GLU A 126 -24.11 -25.98 17.92
CA GLU A 126 -24.76 -25.70 19.21
C GLU A 126 -25.37 -27.01 19.76
N GLU A 127 -24.57 -28.01 20.12
CA GLU A 127 -25.06 -29.13 20.94
C GLU A 127 -24.12 -29.41 22.12
N SER A 128 -24.53 -28.85 23.26
CA SER A 128 -24.36 -29.37 24.63
C SER A 128 -22.95 -29.49 25.24
N PRO A 129 -22.77 -29.08 26.50
CA PRO A 129 -21.53 -29.29 27.22
C PRO A 129 -21.51 -30.75 27.71
N ASP A 130 -20.88 -31.66 26.96
CA ASP A 130 -20.51 -32.96 27.51
C ASP A 130 -19.00 -33.14 27.62
N ASN A 131 -18.64 -33.52 28.83
CA ASN A 131 -17.33 -33.45 29.42
C ASN A 131 -16.52 -34.68 28.97
N SER A 132 -15.68 -34.59 27.94
CA SER A 132 -14.69 -35.62 27.67
C SER A 132 -13.37 -35.10 27.10
N SER A 133 -12.34 -35.19 27.95
CA SER A 133 -10.92 -35.39 27.66
C SER A 133 -10.29 -34.72 26.43
N ASN A 134 -9.59 -33.61 26.71
CA ASN A 134 -8.40 -33.12 26.00
C ASN A 134 -7.48 -34.25 25.52
N ASP A 135 -7.35 -34.40 24.20
CA ASP A 135 -6.15 -34.93 23.55
C ASP A 135 -5.96 -34.25 22.18
N MET A 136 -5.66 -32.94 22.21
CA MET A 136 -5.12 -32.25 21.03
C MET A 136 -3.61 -32.47 21.02
N GLY A 137 -3.20 -33.46 20.23
CA GLY A 137 -1.80 -33.73 19.91
C GLY A 137 -1.15 -32.49 19.31
N ALA A 138 -0.25 -31.87 20.07
CA ALA A 138 0.69 -30.90 19.56
C ALA A 138 1.54 -31.57 18.47
N PHE A 139 1.27 -31.21 17.21
CA PHE A 139 2.14 -31.53 16.08
C PHE A 139 3.43 -30.71 16.23
N TYR A 140 4.32 -31.17 17.09
CA TYR A 140 5.72 -30.75 17.06
C TYR A 140 6.36 -31.35 15.80
N PRO A 141 7.20 -30.60 15.08
CA PRO A 141 8.07 -31.20 14.09
C PRO A 141 8.97 -32.20 14.81
N VAL A 142 8.96 -33.45 14.35
CA VAL A 142 9.92 -34.47 14.78
C VAL A 142 11.32 -33.93 14.50
N GLU A 143 12.11 -33.71 15.54
CA GLU A 143 13.55 -33.49 15.42
C GLU A 143 14.16 -34.79 14.88
N GLU A 144 14.38 -34.84 13.56
CA GLU A 144 15.30 -35.81 12.98
C GLU A 144 16.72 -35.44 13.45
N GLU A 145 17.24 -36.20 14.41
CA GLU A 145 18.67 -36.30 14.69
C GLU A 145 19.39 -36.67 13.38
N SER A 146 19.97 -35.67 12.73
CA SER A 146 20.89 -35.88 11.60
C SER A 146 22.19 -35.15 11.85
N ASP A 147 23.27 -35.90 11.60
CA ASP A 147 24.65 -35.63 11.92
C ASP A 147 25.15 -34.22 11.55
N GLU A 148 25.94 -33.67 12.47
CA GLU A 148 26.73 -32.45 12.35
C GLU A 148 27.50 -32.36 11.02
N LYS A 149 26.97 -31.60 10.05
CA LYS A 149 27.77 -30.88 9.06
C LYS A 149 27.18 -29.49 8.82
N SER A 150 27.63 -28.55 9.64
CA SER A 150 27.76 -27.10 9.40
C SER A 150 26.96 -26.56 8.20
N ALA A 151 25.67 -26.31 8.43
CA ALA A 151 24.82 -25.48 7.59
C ALA A 151 24.76 -24.04 8.18
N PRO A 152 24.58 -23.00 7.34
CA PRO A 152 24.57 -21.61 7.78
C PRO A 152 23.44 -21.35 8.78
N SER A 153 23.76 -20.68 9.88
CA SER A 153 22.86 -20.31 10.96
C SER A 153 21.58 -19.66 10.43
N GLN A 154 20.45 -20.37 10.55
CA GLN A 154 19.13 -19.79 10.35
C GLN A 154 18.88 -18.73 11.46
N PRO A 155 18.31 -17.57 11.14
CA PRO A 155 18.01 -16.56 12.14
C PRO A 155 16.98 -17.10 13.16
N ASN A 156 17.31 -16.98 14.45
CA ASN A 156 16.39 -17.27 15.57
C ASN A 156 15.20 -16.29 15.52
N LEU A 157 14.15 -16.66 14.81
CA LEU A 157 12.88 -15.93 14.81
C LEU A 157 12.02 -16.48 15.94
N SER A 158 11.86 -15.72 17.03
CA SER A 158 10.77 -15.98 17.97
C SER A 158 9.47 -15.57 17.27
N PHE A 159 8.78 -16.52 16.64
CA PHE A 159 7.51 -16.21 15.99
C PHE A 159 6.44 -15.96 17.05
N SER A 160 5.74 -14.84 16.91
CA SER A 160 4.44 -14.66 17.59
C SER A 160 3.48 -15.72 17.06
N ALA A 161 2.44 -16.09 17.83
CA ALA A 161 1.41 -17.02 17.35
C ALA A 161 0.77 -16.52 16.04
N LEU A 162 0.60 -15.21 15.90
CA LEU A 162 0.17 -14.56 14.67
C LEU A 162 1.18 -14.77 13.53
N GLY A 163 2.47 -14.53 13.76
CA GLY A 163 3.52 -14.74 12.78
C GLY A 163 3.64 -16.19 12.31
N ALA A 164 3.47 -17.16 13.23
CA ALA A 164 3.43 -18.58 12.89
C ALA A 164 2.22 -18.92 12.00
N LYS A 165 1.03 -18.41 12.34
CA LYS A 165 -0.19 -18.55 11.51
C LYS A 165 0.01 -17.93 10.13
N THR A 166 0.54 -16.70 10.08
CA THR A 166 0.82 -16.00 8.83
C THR A 166 1.81 -16.78 7.97
N ALA A 167 2.94 -17.20 8.52
CA ALA A 167 3.93 -18.00 7.79
C ALA A 167 3.36 -19.34 7.28
N PHE A 168 2.46 -19.97 8.05
CA PHE A 168 1.84 -21.23 7.67
C PHE A 168 0.98 -21.09 6.41
N TRP A 169 -0.04 -20.22 6.43
CA TRP A 169 -0.92 -20.07 5.25
C TRP A 169 -0.16 -19.48 4.07
N TYR A 170 0.82 -18.61 4.31
CA TYR A 170 1.62 -17.98 3.28
C TYR A 170 2.44 -19.00 2.49
N ARG A 171 3.13 -19.92 3.17
CA ARG A 171 3.86 -21.03 2.52
C ARG A 171 2.92 -21.98 1.77
N GLY A 172 1.72 -22.20 2.31
CA GLY A 172 0.66 -22.93 1.61
C GLY A 172 0.31 -22.27 0.28
N ALA A 173 0.08 -20.95 0.28
CA ALA A 173 -0.25 -20.16 -0.89
C ALA A 173 0.89 -20.13 -1.91
N GLU A 174 2.15 -19.98 -1.47
CA GLU A 174 3.32 -20.12 -2.35
C GLU A 174 3.38 -21.50 -3.03
N GLY A 175 3.06 -22.56 -2.28
CA GLY A 175 3.00 -23.92 -2.82
C GLY A 175 1.93 -24.10 -3.89
N VAL A 176 0.78 -23.43 -3.72
CA VAL A 176 -0.30 -23.37 -4.71
C VAL A 176 0.14 -22.60 -5.95
N VAL A 177 0.69 -21.38 -5.78
CA VAL A 177 1.20 -20.55 -6.89
C VAL A 177 2.23 -21.33 -7.72
N ARG A 178 3.18 -22.01 -7.05
CA ARG A 178 4.19 -22.82 -7.73
C ARG A 178 3.57 -23.95 -8.54
N SER A 179 2.60 -24.67 -7.95
CA SER A 179 1.91 -25.78 -8.63
C SER A 179 1.18 -25.31 -9.90
N GLU A 180 0.42 -24.22 -9.82
CA GLU A 180 -0.30 -23.69 -11.00
C GLU A 180 0.67 -23.21 -12.08
N MET A 181 1.76 -22.54 -11.71
CA MET A 181 2.76 -22.08 -12.67
C MET A 181 3.50 -23.25 -13.33
N ASP A 182 3.77 -24.33 -12.60
CA ASP A 182 4.34 -25.58 -13.14
C ASP A 182 3.37 -26.25 -14.13
N GLU A 183 2.06 -26.26 -13.82
CA GLU A 183 1.03 -26.76 -14.74
C GLU A 183 0.96 -25.92 -16.01
N ILE A 184 0.96 -24.59 -15.90
CA ILE A 184 0.96 -23.67 -17.04
C ILE A 184 2.21 -23.88 -17.90
N THR A 185 3.37 -24.04 -17.27
CA THR A 185 4.65 -24.21 -17.97
C THR A 185 4.70 -25.53 -18.76
N LYS A 186 4.08 -26.60 -18.25
CA LYS A 186 3.95 -27.88 -18.97
C LYS A 186 3.10 -27.76 -20.25
N LEU A 187 2.25 -26.74 -20.35
CA LEU A 187 1.42 -26.47 -21.53
C LEU A 187 2.14 -25.60 -22.58
N ALA A 188 3.36 -25.14 -22.29
CA ALA A 188 4.15 -24.38 -23.25
C ALA A 188 4.55 -25.28 -24.44
N GLY A 189 4.34 -24.78 -25.67
CA GLY A 189 4.75 -25.47 -26.89
C GLY A 189 6.27 -25.46 -27.11
N GLU A 190 6.72 -26.00 -28.24
CA GLU A 190 8.15 -26.15 -28.60
C GLU A 190 8.95 -24.83 -28.58
N ASN A 191 8.27 -23.68 -28.70
CA ASN A 191 8.87 -22.33 -28.65
C ASN A 191 8.80 -21.66 -27.26
N ASN A 192 8.48 -22.40 -26.20
CA ASN A 192 8.18 -21.85 -24.86
C ASN A 192 7.03 -20.82 -24.87
N GLN A 193 6.11 -20.93 -25.84
CA GLN A 193 4.92 -20.09 -25.93
C GLN A 193 3.72 -20.84 -25.35
N ILE A 194 3.00 -20.17 -24.45
CA ILE A 194 1.76 -20.68 -23.88
C ILE A 194 0.61 -20.29 -24.82
N ASP A 195 -0.12 -21.28 -25.31
CA ASP A 195 -1.33 -21.06 -26.10
C ASP A 195 -2.52 -20.84 -25.16
N ALA A 196 -2.96 -19.60 -25.02
CA ALA A 196 -4.05 -19.22 -24.13
C ALA A 196 -5.36 -19.95 -24.44
N SER A 197 -5.57 -20.42 -25.68
CA SER A 197 -6.78 -21.15 -26.07
C SER A 197 -6.86 -22.57 -25.46
N LYS A 198 -5.72 -23.10 -24.99
CA LYS A 198 -5.62 -24.42 -24.35
C LYS A 198 -5.74 -24.36 -22.83
N LEU A 199 -5.71 -23.17 -22.24
CA LEU A 199 -5.82 -22.99 -20.81
C LEU A 199 -7.27 -23.17 -20.38
N SER A 200 -7.48 -23.87 -19.26
CA SER A 200 -8.78 -23.87 -18.61
C SER A 200 -9.13 -22.45 -18.14
N ARG A 201 -10.42 -22.17 -17.93
CA ARG A 201 -10.86 -20.85 -17.45
C ARG A 201 -10.20 -20.45 -16.12
N SER A 202 -10.07 -21.38 -15.18
CA SER A 202 -9.44 -21.12 -13.87
C SER A 202 -7.94 -20.90 -14.00
N THR A 203 -7.26 -21.65 -14.88
CA THR A 203 -5.83 -21.47 -15.16
C THR A 203 -5.56 -20.12 -15.83
N LEU A 204 -6.42 -19.70 -16.77
CA LEU A 204 -6.32 -18.39 -17.41
C LEU A 204 -6.53 -17.26 -16.40
N GLU A 205 -7.56 -17.36 -15.56
CA GLU A 205 -7.83 -16.39 -14.49
C GLU A 205 -6.66 -16.27 -13.51
N PHE A 206 -6.08 -17.41 -13.09
CA PHE A 206 -4.88 -17.41 -12.26
C PHE A 206 -3.69 -16.75 -12.96
N LEU A 207 -3.44 -17.07 -14.24
CA LEU A 207 -2.35 -16.46 -15.02
C LEU A 207 -2.52 -14.95 -15.15
N GLU A 208 -3.74 -14.47 -15.39
CA GLU A 208 -4.04 -13.03 -15.42
C GLU A 208 -3.77 -12.36 -14.07
N ARG A 209 -4.21 -12.96 -12.96
CA ARG A 209 -3.92 -12.48 -11.60
C ARG A 209 -2.43 -12.45 -11.31
N TYR A 210 -1.71 -13.50 -11.71
CA TYR A 210 -0.25 -13.59 -11.57
C TYR A 210 0.45 -12.47 -12.33
N LEU A 211 0.13 -12.28 -13.62
CA LEU A 211 0.73 -11.23 -14.45
C LEU A 211 0.39 -9.82 -13.95
N GLU A 212 -0.83 -9.58 -13.47
CA GLU A 212 -1.22 -8.31 -12.84
C GLU A 212 -0.41 -8.07 -11.56
N SER A 213 -0.24 -9.09 -10.72
CA SER A 213 0.57 -9.03 -9.50
C SER A 213 2.03 -8.69 -9.81
N GLN A 214 2.65 -9.33 -10.81
CA GLN A 214 4.03 -9.03 -11.21
C GLN A 214 4.22 -7.58 -11.66
N ARG A 215 3.25 -7.01 -12.40
CA ARG A 215 3.30 -5.62 -12.88
C ARG A 215 3.21 -4.59 -11.76
N THR A 216 2.44 -4.91 -10.72
CA THR A 216 2.14 -4.01 -9.60
C THR A 216 2.88 -4.40 -8.32
N TRP A 217 3.84 -5.32 -8.39
CA TRP A 217 4.48 -5.90 -7.21
C TRP A 217 5.10 -4.83 -6.29
N GLN A 218 4.75 -4.89 -5.00
CA GLN A 218 5.13 -3.93 -3.96
C GLN A 218 4.78 -2.48 -4.26
N GLU A 219 3.80 -2.21 -5.12
CA GLU A 219 3.32 -0.87 -5.38
C GLU A 219 2.69 -0.26 -4.11
N VAL A 220 3.06 1.00 -3.84
CA VAL A 220 2.45 1.83 -2.81
C VAL A 220 1.87 3.05 -3.51
N CYS A 221 0.56 3.26 -3.41
CA CYS A 221 -0.10 4.40 -4.03
C CYS A 221 -0.67 5.36 -2.97
N LEU A 222 -0.54 6.66 -3.23
CA LEU A 222 -1.27 7.71 -2.52
C LEU A 222 -2.64 7.88 -3.17
N VAL A 223 -3.71 7.84 -2.37
CA VAL A 223 -5.07 8.15 -2.83
C VAL A 223 -5.18 9.67 -2.96
N VAL A 224 -5.33 10.18 -4.17
CA VAL A 224 -5.36 11.63 -4.42
C VAL A 224 -6.78 12.17 -4.56
N GLU A 225 -7.72 11.33 -5.01
CA GLU A 225 -9.13 11.68 -5.16
C GLU A 225 -9.96 10.43 -4.89
N ASN A 226 -11.09 10.59 -4.20
CA ASN A 226 -12.09 9.54 -4.01
C ASN A 226 -13.46 10.22 -4.00
N ASP A 227 -14.22 10.08 -5.08
CA ASP A 227 -15.54 10.71 -5.21
C ASP A 227 -16.68 9.77 -4.81
N GLU A 228 -17.83 10.36 -4.48
CA GLU A 228 -19.05 9.63 -4.11
C GLU A 228 -19.61 8.81 -5.29
N LYS A 229 -19.22 9.13 -6.53
CA LYS A 229 -19.63 8.40 -7.74
C LYS A 229 -18.83 7.11 -7.92
N GLY A 230 -17.91 6.81 -7.01
CA GLY A 230 -17.06 5.63 -7.03
C GLY A 230 -15.87 5.73 -7.98
N THR A 231 -15.46 6.95 -8.34
CA THR A 231 -14.18 7.19 -9.02
C THR A 231 -13.11 7.44 -7.97
N THR A 232 -12.06 6.63 -8.00
CA THR A 232 -10.88 6.84 -7.16
C THR A 232 -9.67 7.03 -8.05
N SER A 233 -8.85 8.04 -7.76
CA SER A 233 -7.57 8.29 -8.41
C SER A 233 -6.45 8.02 -7.41
N THR A 234 -5.40 7.31 -7.83
CA THR A 234 -4.20 7.12 -7.01
C THR A 234 -2.93 7.36 -7.80
N VAL A 235 -1.83 7.70 -7.15
CA VAL A 235 -0.51 7.80 -7.78
C VAL A 235 0.49 6.89 -7.06
N ALA A 236 1.23 6.07 -7.81
CA ALA A 236 2.29 5.24 -7.26
C ALA A 236 3.46 6.09 -6.76
N ILE A 237 3.73 6.04 -5.46
CA ILE A 237 4.73 6.88 -4.79
C ILE A 237 6.11 6.25 -4.69
N ASN A 238 6.24 4.97 -5.03
CA ASN A 238 7.51 4.23 -4.97
C ASN A 238 8.02 3.75 -6.33
N ARG A 239 7.64 4.45 -7.41
CA ARG A 239 8.10 4.20 -8.79
C ARG A 239 8.93 5.38 -9.30
N PRO A 240 10.15 5.61 -8.79
CA PRO A 240 10.99 6.72 -9.24
C PRO A 240 11.33 6.56 -10.72
N MET A 241 11.20 7.64 -11.47
CA MET A 241 11.49 7.72 -12.90
C MET A 241 12.79 8.49 -13.14
N ALA A 242 12.96 9.64 -12.47
CA ALA A 242 14.13 10.49 -12.61
C ALA A 242 14.39 11.28 -11.32
N THR A 243 15.66 11.60 -11.09
CA THR A 243 16.15 12.38 -9.93
C THR A 243 16.68 13.76 -10.33
N SER A 244 16.77 14.01 -11.63
CA SER A 244 17.24 15.23 -12.29
C SER A 244 16.49 15.37 -13.61
N ILE A 245 16.42 16.57 -14.16
CA ILE A 245 15.68 16.83 -15.40
C ILE A 245 16.56 17.34 -16.52
N ASN A 246 16.21 16.92 -17.73
CA ASN A 246 16.62 17.56 -18.98
C ASN A 246 15.40 18.21 -19.63
N GLU A 247 15.58 18.78 -20.81
CA GLU A 247 14.52 19.50 -21.53
C GLU A 247 13.32 18.59 -21.86
N ASP A 248 13.56 17.34 -22.25
CA ASP A 248 12.50 16.39 -22.62
C ASP A 248 11.66 15.97 -21.41
N ILE A 249 12.31 15.60 -20.30
CA ILE A 249 11.62 15.26 -19.05
C ILE A 249 10.85 16.48 -18.52
N SER A 250 11.41 17.69 -18.65
CA SER A 250 10.72 18.93 -18.27
C SER A 250 9.47 19.17 -19.11
N ARG A 251 9.53 18.92 -20.42
CA ARG A 251 8.35 18.98 -21.29
C ARG A 251 7.30 17.96 -20.89
N LEU A 252 7.71 16.72 -20.59
CA LEU A 252 6.81 15.67 -20.11
C LEU A 252 6.09 16.12 -18.84
N VAL A 253 6.82 16.66 -17.86
CA VAL A 253 6.27 17.12 -16.59
C VAL A 253 5.32 18.30 -16.79
N LEU A 254 5.69 19.29 -17.59
CA LEU A 254 4.92 20.52 -17.76
C LEU A 254 3.71 20.36 -18.68
N TYR A 255 3.78 19.46 -19.67
CA TYR A 255 2.83 19.43 -20.78
C TYR A 255 2.25 18.03 -21.07
N GLY A 256 2.76 16.98 -20.43
CA GLY A 256 2.36 15.60 -20.70
C GLY A 256 2.85 15.07 -22.05
N SER A 257 2.58 13.79 -22.33
CA SER A 257 3.06 13.13 -23.56
C SER A 257 2.41 13.69 -24.83
N ALA A 258 1.17 14.18 -24.76
CA ALA A 258 0.48 14.79 -25.90
C ALA A 258 0.99 16.22 -26.20
N GLY A 259 1.51 16.91 -25.19
CA GLY A 259 2.04 18.27 -25.34
C GLY A 259 3.38 18.36 -26.07
N PHE A 260 4.09 17.24 -26.22
CA PHE A 260 5.43 17.19 -26.84
C PHE A 260 5.49 17.80 -28.25
N SER A 261 4.44 17.64 -29.04
CA SER A 261 4.44 18.03 -30.46
C SER A 261 4.05 19.50 -30.69
N ASN A 262 3.32 20.10 -29.75
CA ASN A 262 2.60 21.36 -29.98
C ASN A 262 3.27 22.59 -29.36
N VAL A 263 4.23 22.42 -28.43
CA VAL A 263 4.96 23.55 -27.83
C VAL A 263 6.17 23.89 -28.69
N LYS A 264 5.96 24.66 -29.77
CA LYS A 264 7.05 25.27 -30.54
C LYS A 264 7.56 26.52 -29.83
N GLY A 265 8.70 26.39 -29.14
CA GLY A 265 9.43 27.50 -28.51
C GLY A 265 9.78 27.23 -27.05
N SER A 266 10.87 27.83 -26.57
CA SER A 266 11.23 27.83 -25.15
C SER A 266 10.24 28.73 -24.41
N SER A 267 9.15 28.16 -23.90
CA SER A 267 8.27 28.85 -22.95
C SER A 267 9.11 29.36 -21.76
N ASP A 268 8.89 30.60 -21.32
CA ASP A 268 9.56 31.16 -20.13
C ASP A 268 9.39 30.27 -18.90
N GLN A 269 8.26 29.54 -18.83
CA GLN A 269 7.99 28.56 -17.79
C GLN A 269 8.92 27.34 -17.87
N LEU A 270 9.23 26.83 -19.07
CA LEU A 270 10.17 25.70 -19.25
C LEU A 270 11.58 26.10 -18.82
N SER A 271 12.02 27.30 -19.21
CA SER A 271 13.33 27.84 -18.81
C SER A 271 13.42 28.02 -17.29
N SER A 272 12.36 28.54 -16.67
CA SER A 272 12.31 28.74 -15.21
C SER A 272 12.24 27.42 -14.45
N PHE A 273 11.45 26.45 -14.94
CA PHE A 273 11.37 25.10 -14.38
C PHE A 273 12.72 24.40 -14.44
N LEU A 274 13.41 24.44 -15.58
CA LEU A 274 14.76 23.90 -15.72
C LEU A 274 15.71 24.56 -14.72
N LYS A 275 15.72 25.90 -14.61
CA LYS A 275 16.58 26.59 -13.63
C LYS A 275 16.32 26.16 -12.18
N ALA A 276 15.06 25.91 -11.81
CA ALA A 276 14.69 25.52 -10.47
C ALA A 276 15.00 24.04 -10.14
N PHE A 277 14.75 23.13 -11.09
CA PHE A 277 14.71 21.68 -10.81
C PHE A 277 15.79 20.86 -11.54
N ARG A 278 16.70 21.48 -12.32
CA ARG A 278 17.67 20.75 -13.16
C ARG A 278 18.43 19.66 -12.42
N ASP A 279 19.07 20.06 -11.32
CA ASP A 279 20.06 19.23 -10.64
C ASP A 279 19.39 18.23 -9.68
N GLU A 280 18.24 18.61 -9.11
CA GLU A 280 17.46 17.78 -8.20
C GLU A 280 15.97 17.91 -8.53
N CYS A 281 15.32 16.78 -8.83
CA CYS A 281 13.88 16.73 -9.06
C CYS A 281 13.37 15.31 -8.87
N ALA A 282 12.38 15.14 -8.00
CA ALA A 282 11.82 13.83 -7.74
C ALA A 282 10.61 13.56 -8.66
N ILE A 283 10.83 12.80 -9.73
CA ILE A 283 9.78 12.44 -10.68
C ILE A 283 9.48 10.95 -10.59
N TYR A 284 8.20 10.62 -10.59
CA TYR A 284 7.67 9.28 -10.43
C TYR A 284 6.71 8.93 -11.57
N VAL A 285 6.63 7.64 -11.88
CA VAL A 285 5.53 7.12 -12.70
C VAL A 285 4.34 6.91 -11.77
N GLY A 286 3.34 7.78 -11.85
CA GLY A 286 2.15 7.71 -10.99
C GLY A 286 1.16 6.63 -11.42
N GLY A 287 1.12 6.28 -12.71
CA GLY A 287 0.31 5.19 -13.24
C GLY A 287 0.19 5.22 -14.76
N PRO A 288 -0.57 4.28 -15.35
CA PRO A 288 -0.73 4.17 -16.80
C PRO A 288 -1.72 5.18 -17.39
N ASP A 289 -2.64 5.71 -16.60
CA ASP A 289 -3.69 6.62 -17.05
C ASP A 289 -3.19 8.07 -17.04
N CYS A 290 -3.83 8.94 -17.83
CA CYS A 290 -3.55 10.38 -17.89
C CYS A 290 -2.07 10.77 -18.18
N GLN A 291 -1.27 9.89 -18.78
CA GLN A 291 0.13 10.23 -19.14
C GLN A 291 0.25 11.32 -20.22
N ALA A 292 -0.87 11.63 -20.90
CA ALA A 292 -0.97 12.73 -21.86
C ALA A 292 -1.08 14.11 -21.18
N GLU A 293 -1.40 14.16 -19.89
CA GLU A 293 -1.59 15.38 -19.12
C GLU A 293 -0.30 15.80 -18.40
N PRO A 294 -0.17 17.07 -17.98
CA PRO A 294 0.92 17.52 -17.11
C PRO A 294 1.01 16.67 -15.84
N ALA A 295 2.22 16.51 -15.32
CA ALA A 295 2.45 15.75 -14.11
C ALA A 295 1.77 16.40 -12.89
N LEU A 296 1.22 15.56 -12.02
CA LEU A 296 0.66 15.99 -10.74
C LEU A 296 1.80 16.38 -9.79
N LEU A 297 1.78 17.62 -9.31
CA LEU A 297 2.71 18.14 -8.31
C LEU A 297 2.12 17.95 -6.91
N ILE A 298 2.81 17.22 -6.03
CA ILE A 298 2.44 16.99 -4.62
C ILE A 298 3.53 17.51 -3.68
N HIS A 299 3.13 18.14 -2.56
CA HIS A 299 4.04 18.64 -1.52
C HIS A 299 3.37 18.80 -0.15
N GLY A 300 4.17 19.13 0.87
CA GLY A 300 3.71 19.39 2.25
C GLY A 300 3.68 20.86 2.68
N ILE A 301 3.82 21.80 1.74
CA ILE A 301 3.84 23.25 1.99
C ILE A 301 2.42 23.82 2.00
N ARG A 302 1.95 24.31 3.15
CA ARG A 302 0.57 24.81 3.35
C ARG A 302 0.27 26.09 2.57
N ASP A 303 1.15 27.08 2.66
CA ASP A 303 0.89 28.43 2.14
C ASP A 303 1.50 28.64 0.74
N LEU A 304 1.52 27.59 -0.09
CA LEU A 304 2.00 27.69 -1.46
C LEU A 304 0.87 28.21 -2.35
N GLU A 305 1.08 29.36 -2.99
CA GLU A 305 0.08 29.97 -3.85
C GLU A 305 -0.31 29.04 -5.01
N GLY A 306 -1.62 28.88 -5.22
CA GLY A 306 -2.19 27.99 -6.24
C GLY A 306 -2.14 26.50 -5.88
N ALA A 307 -1.79 26.15 -4.65
CA ALA A 307 -1.90 24.79 -4.14
C ALA A 307 -3.24 24.57 -3.42
N GLU A 308 -3.75 23.34 -3.51
CA GLU A 308 -4.99 22.87 -2.89
C GLU A 308 -4.68 21.66 -2.02
N GLU A 309 -5.22 21.61 -0.80
CA GLU A 309 -5.08 20.43 0.05
C GLU A 309 -5.89 19.25 -0.54
N LEU A 310 -5.32 18.05 -0.58
CA LEU A 310 -6.01 16.87 -1.16
C LEU A 310 -7.35 16.60 -0.47
N SER A 311 -7.37 16.74 0.85
CA SER A 311 -8.56 16.68 1.69
C SER A 311 -8.26 17.45 2.98
N PRO A 312 -9.26 18.04 3.67
CA PRO A 312 -9.03 18.79 4.89
C PRO A 312 -8.29 17.98 5.97
N GLY A 313 -7.23 18.56 6.53
CA GLY A 313 -6.45 17.96 7.64
C GLY A 313 -5.40 16.93 7.20
N THR A 314 -5.25 16.71 5.89
CA THR A 314 -4.20 15.82 5.38
C THR A 314 -2.81 16.46 5.38
N GLU A 315 -2.75 17.79 5.28
CA GLU A 315 -1.55 18.60 5.08
C GLU A 315 -0.69 18.14 3.89
N ILE A 316 -1.34 17.53 2.89
CA ILE A 316 -0.77 17.12 1.61
C ILE A 316 -1.47 17.95 0.55
N PHE A 317 -0.68 18.65 -0.26
CA PHE A 317 -1.19 19.63 -1.21
C PHE A 317 -0.84 19.22 -2.63
N LYS A 318 -1.73 19.53 -3.57
CA LYS A 318 -1.52 19.43 -5.02
C LYS A 318 -1.45 20.82 -5.67
N GLY A 319 -0.69 20.96 -6.74
CA GLY A 319 -0.63 22.20 -7.53
C GLY A 319 0.46 23.19 -7.08
N GLY A 320 0.26 24.48 -7.35
CA GLY A 320 1.19 25.55 -6.95
C GLY A 320 2.52 25.62 -7.74
N LEU A 321 2.57 25.09 -8.96
CA LEU A 321 3.81 24.97 -9.75
C LEU A 321 4.58 26.30 -9.92
N SER A 322 3.89 27.38 -10.30
CA SER A 322 4.54 28.68 -10.51
C SER A 322 5.18 29.21 -9.22
N ALA A 323 4.48 29.06 -8.09
CA ALA A 323 4.98 29.46 -6.78
C ALA A 323 6.12 28.56 -6.29
N ALA A 324 6.09 27.26 -6.62
CA ALA A 324 7.18 26.33 -6.35
C ALA A 324 8.46 26.74 -7.09
N ILE A 325 8.35 27.00 -8.40
CA ILE A 325 9.48 27.44 -9.23
C ILE A 325 10.10 28.73 -8.65
N ASN A 326 9.28 29.77 -8.44
CA ASN A 326 9.77 31.04 -7.90
C ASN A 326 10.39 30.86 -6.51
N GLY A 327 9.72 30.11 -5.63
CA GLY A 327 10.23 29.86 -4.28
C GLY A 327 11.55 29.10 -4.24
N ILE A 328 11.82 28.21 -5.19
CA ILE A 328 13.13 27.56 -5.31
C ILE A 328 14.19 28.53 -5.83
N LEU A 329 13.87 29.31 -6.86
CA LEU A 329 14.79 30.30 -7.43
C LEU A 329 15.16 31.40 -6.40
N ASP A 330 14.24 31.74 -5.51
CA ASP A 330 14.44 32.67 -4.41
C ASP A 330 15.10 32.02 -3.17
N GLY A 331 15.37 30.70 -3.20
CA GLY A 331 15.99 29.95 -2.11
C GLY A 331 15.08 29.70 -0.90
N LYS A 332 13.77 29.91 -1.03
CA LYS A 332 12.76 29.66 0.02
C LYS A 332 12.49 28.16 0.21
N TYR A 333 12.54 27.39 -0.86
CA TYR A 333 12.26 25.95 -0.86
C TYR A 333 13.40 25.17 -1.53
N LYS A 334 13.49 23.87 -1.21
CA LYS A 334 14.37 22.94 -1.93
C LYS A 334 13.59 22.15 -2.98
N PRO A 335 14.21 21.78 -4.11
CA PRO A 335 13.54 20.98 -5.14
C PRO A 335 12.95 19.66 -4.63
N LEU A 336 13.64 18.96 -3.72
CA LEU A 336 13.19 17.69 -3.14
C LEU A 336 12.05 17.83 -2.09
N GLU A 337 11.56 19.03 -1.83
CA GLU A 337 10.29 19.23 -1.09
C GLU A 337 9.05 18.98 -1.98
N PHE A 338 9.26 18.84 -3.28
CA PHE A 338 8.23 18.61 -4.29
C PHE A 338 8.35 17.23 -4.91
N ARG A 339 7.21 16.68 -5.35
CA ARG A 339 7.12 15.39 -6.04
C ARG A 339 6.25 15.54 -7.28
N PHE A 340 6.76 15.08 -8.42
CA PHE A 340 6.03 15.09 -9.69
C PHE A 340 5.63 13.67 -10.08
N PHE A 341 4.37 13.48 -10.45
CA PHE A 341 3.82 12.19 -10.85
C PHE A 341 3.33 12.26 -12.29
N VAL A 342 3.98 11.52 -13.18
CA VAL A 342 3.52 11.36 -14.56
C VAL A 342 2.45 10.27 -14.60
N GLY A 343 1.23 10.66 -14.98
CA GLY A 343 0.07 9.79 -14.96
C GLY A 343 -0.43 9.42 -13.56
N LYS A 344 -1.49 8.62 -13.52
CA LYS A 344 -2.15 8.12 -12.30
C LYS A 344 -2.82 6.77 -12.60
N ASN A 345 -3.32 6.10 -11.57
CA ASN A 345 -4.25 4.98 -11.72
C ASN A 345 -5.69 5.50 -11.52
N GLU A 346 -6.56 5.28 -12.49
CA GLU A 346 -7.99 5.59 -12.38
C GLU A 346 -8.83 4.33 -12.15
N TYR A 347 -9.63 4.35 -11.09
CA TYR A 347 -10.57 3.29 -10.76
C TYR A 347 -11.98 3.84 -10.89
N LYS A 348 -12.77 3.30 -11.82
CA LYS A 348 -14.16 3.72 -12.04
C LYS A 348 -15.13 2.75 -11.39
N GLN A 349 -16.33 3.22 -11.07
CA GLN A 349 -17.43 2.40 -10.56
C GLN A 349 -17.00 1.55 -9.35
N PHE A 350 -16.35 2.14 -8.34
CA PHE A 350 -15.87 1.48 -7.13
C PHE A 350 -14.86 0.35 -7.40
N ALA A 351 -14.13 0.37 -8.53
CA ALA A 351 -13.18 -0.68 -8.86
C ALA A 351 -12.07 -0.84 -7.83
N LEU A 352 -11.59 0.23 -7.19
CA LEU A 352 -10.60 0.11 -6.11
C LEU A 352 -11.18 -0.61 -4.90
N GLY A 353 -12.39 -0.25 -4.47
CA GLY A 353 -13.11 -0.92 -3.38
C GLY A 353 -13.28 -2.42 -3.63
N ARG A 354 -13.66 -2.82 -4.87
CA ARG A 354 -13.69 -4.24 -5.25
C ARG A 354 -12.32 -4.90 -5.14
N LYS A 355 -11.26 -4.24 -5.60
CA LYS A 355 -9.89 -4.78 -5.49
C LYS A 355 -9.45 -4.91 -4.02
N VAL A 356 -9.86 -4.01 -3.14
CA VAL A 356 -9.64 -4.11 -1.68
C VAL A 356 -10.38 -5.33 -1.11
N ASN A 357 -11.66 -5.50 -1.45
CA ASN A 357 -12.47 -6.64 -1.00
C ASN A 357 -11.91 -7.99 -1.47
N LEU A 358 -11.28 -8.02 -2.65
CA LEU A 358 -10.58 -9.21 -3.18
C LEU A 358 -9.18 -9.41 -2.56
N GLY A 359 -8.80 -8.63 -1.55
CA GLY A 359 -7.49 -8.69 -0.91
C GLY A 359 -6.33 -8.22 -1.79
N LYS A 360 -6.59 -7.62 -2.97
CA LYS A 360 -5.54 -7.16 -3.88
C LYS A 360 -4.76 -5.98 -3.30
N TYR A 361 -5.48 -5.04 -2.69
CA TYR A 361 -4.90 -3.86 -2.06
C TYR A 361 -5.31 -3.78 -0.60
N GLN A 362 -4.39 -3.30 0.24
CA GLN A 362 -4.64 -2.96 1.63
C GLN A 362 -4.66 -1.43 1.78
N PRO A 363 -5.81 -0.83 2.13
CA PRO A 363 -5.86 0.57 2.52
C PRO A 363 -5.16 0.80 3.84
N ILE A 364 -4.43 1.91 3.93
CA ILE A 364 -3.61 2.29 5.06
C ILE A 364 -3.77 3.80 5.30
N ALA A 365 -4.18 4.16 6.51
CA ALA A 365 -4.04 5.54 6.95
C ALA A 365 -2.63 5.75 7.50
N CYS A 366 -2.02 6.90 7.21
CA CYS A 366 -0.66 7.17 7.64
C CYS A 366 -0.42 8.64 7.93
N ALA A 367 0.69 8.91 8.62
CA ALA A 367 1.26 10.24 8.74
C ALA A 367 1.60 10.81 7.34
N ARG A 368 1.41 12.12 7.15
CA ARG A 368 1.78 12.81 5.91
C ARG A 368 3.26 12.63 5.56
N THR A 369 4.11 12.47 6.58
CA THR A 369 5.56 12.30 6.44
C THR A 369 5.91 11.01 5.71
N LEU A 370 5.10 9.96 5.88
CA LEU A 370 5.24 8.70 5.18
C LEU A 370 4.79 8.82 3.72
N ALA A 371 3.66 9.48 3.47
CA ALA A 371 3.14 9.72 2.12
C ALA A 371 4.03 10.65 1.28
N LEU A 372 4.67 11.64 1.90
CA LEU A 372 5.54 12.62 1.24
C LEU A 372 7.01 12.19 1.14
N LYS A 373 7.38 11.04 1.74
CA LYS A 373 8.75 10.55 1.76
C LYS A 373 9.27 10.24 0.36
N GLN A 374 10.42 10.82 0.00
CA GLN A 374 11.07 10.51 -1.27
C GLN A 374 11.55 9.05 -1.29
N CYS A 375 11.24 8.33 -2.36
CA CYS A 375 11.57 6.91 -2.51
C CYS A 375 12.84 6.66 -3.34
N ILE A 376 13.58 7.73 -3.62
CA ILE A 376 14.80 7.70 -4.42
C ILE A 376 15.94 7.17 -3.54
N GLY A 377 16.44 5.98 -3.88
CA GLY A 377 17.59 5.38 -3.22
C GLY A 377 17.34 4.87 -1.80
N LEU A 378 16.07 4.63 -1.41
CA LEU A 378 15.74 4.08 -0.09
C LEU A 378 16.39 2.68 0.08
N PRO A 379 17.21 2.48 1.12
CA PRO A 379 17.80 1.17 1.42
C PRO A 379 16.74 0.10 1.71
N LYS A 380 15.75 0.42 2.56
CA LYS A 380 14.56 -0.42 2.75
C LYS A 380 13.43 0.14 1.87
N PRO A 381 12.84 -0.64 0.95
CA PRO A 381 11.73 -0.16 0.12
C PRO A 381 10.56 0.36 0.95
N LEU A 382 9.90 1.43 0.47
CA LEU A 382 8.79 2.07 1.19
C LEU A 382 7.68 1.07 1.57
N TYR A 383 7.39 0.11 0.68
CA TYR A 383 6.42 -0.96 0.91
C TYR A 383 6.63 -1.65 2.26
N HIS A 384 7.85 -2.12 2.51
CA HIS A 384 8.18 -2.84 3.74
C HIS A 384 8.09 -1.94 4.98
N GLU A 385 8.56 -0.70 4.85
CA GLU A 385 8.46 0.30 5.92
C GLU A 385 7.00 0.59 6.31
N VAL A 386 6.11 0.75 5.33
CA VAL A 386 4.67 1.00 5.57
C VAL A 386 4.03 -0.19 6.29
N LEU A 387 4.27 -1.42 5.81
CA LEU A 387 3.71 -2.63 6.38
C LEU A 387 4.25 -2.91 7.80
N GLU A 388 5.54 -2.68 8.04
CA GLU A 388 6.14 -2.81 9.38
C GLU A 388 5.55 -1.81 10.38
N LEU A 389 5.31 -0.55 9.96
CA LEU A 389 4.66 0.47 10.78
C LEU A 389 3.22 0.09 11.15
N CYS A 390 2.49 -0.57 10.24
CA CYS A 390 1.15 -1.08 10.53
C CYS A 390 1.14 -2.19 11.58
N GLY A 391 2.24 -2.93 11.73
CA GLY A 391 2.33 -4.05 12.67
C GLY A 391 1.47 -5.26 12.27
N GLY A 392 1.19 -6.14 13.24
CA GLY A 392 0.32 -7.30 13.07
C GLY A 392 0.71 -8.20 11.88
N GLU A 393 -0.30 -8.73 11.19
CA GLU A 393 -0.13 -9.59 10.01
C GLU A 393 0.66 -8.89 8.89
N LEU A 394 0.50 -7.57 8.71
CA LEU A 394 1.17 -6.82 7.65
C LEU A 394 2.69 -6.79 7.85
N LYS A 395 3.14 -6.64 9.10
CA LYS A 395 4.57 -6.75 9.44
C LYS A 395 5.13 -8.14 9.13
N GLU A 396 4.36 -9.19 9.43
CA GLU A 396 4.77 -10.57 9.16
C GLU A 396 4.83 -10.83 7.64
N ILE A 397 3.86 -10.35 6.86
CA ILE A 397 3.89 -10.37 5.39
C ILE A 397 5.12 -9.65 4.85
N SER A 398 5.44 -8.46 5.38
CA SER A 398 6.65 -7.72 5.00
C SER A 398 7.92 -8.55 5.22
N SER A 399 8.01 -9.20 6.38
CA SER A 399 9.16 -10.04 6.74
C SER A 399 9.32 -11.23 5.80
N LEU A 400 8.22 -11.91 5.45
CA LEU A 400 8.22 -13.03 4.50
C LEU A 400 8.62 -12.57 3.09
N GLU A 401 8.13 -11.43 2.62
CA GLU A 401 8.50 -10.86 1.32
C GLU A 401 9.97 -10.43 1.26
N ILE A 402 10.55 -9.92 2.36
CA ILE A 402 11.99 -9.63 2.44
C ILE A 402 12.81 -10.92 2.30
N MET A 403 12.37 -12.04 2.89
CA MET A 403 13.10 -13.31 2.81
C MET A 403 13.23 -13.84 1.37
N LYS A 404 12.26 -13.53 0.49
CA LYS A 404 12.32 -13.85 -0.95
C LYS A 404 13.40 -13.06 -1.67
N ARG A 405 13.85 -11.93 -1.11
CA ARG A 405 14.78 -11.01 -1.72
C ARG A 405 16.20 -11.32 -1.28
N ASN A 406 17.09 -11.57 -2.23
CA ASN A 406 18.51 -11.75 -1.92
C ASN A 406 19.24 -10.42 -1.72
N ASP A 407 18.70 -9.33 -2.28
CA ASP A 407 19.29 -7.99 -2.26
C ASP A 407 19.06 -7.22 -0.95
N LEU A 408 18.14 -7.68 -0.09
CA LEU A 408 17.75 -7.00 1.15
C LEU A 408 18.16 -7.73 2.44
N LYS A 409 18.96 -8.81 2.36
CA LYS A 409 19.28 -9.68 3.51
C LYS A 409 20.24 -9.08 4.56
N GLU A 410 20.60 -7.80 4.45
CA GLU A 410 21.69 -7.17 5.22
C GLU A 410 21.26 -6.06 6.21
N ASP A 411 20.01 -6.06 6.72
CA ASP A 411 19.58 -5.09 7.76
C ASP A 411 18.86 -5.74 8.95
#